data_AF-A0A4P5Y6M2-F1
#
_entry.id   AF-A0A4P5Y6M2-F1
#
_cell.length_a   1.000
_cell.length_b   1.000
_cell.length_c   1.000
_cell.angle_alpha   90.00
_cell.angle_beta   90.00
_cell.angle_gamma   90.00
#
_symmetry.space_group_name_H-M   'P 1'
#
loop_
_entity.id
_entity.type
_entity.pdbx_description
1 polymer ?
#
loop_
_entity_poly.entity_id
_entity_poly.type
_entity_poly.pdbx_seq_one_letter_code
_entity_poly.pdbx_strand_id
1 'polypeptide(L)'
;MSATLKQAEAVERGGLLRDAGILRASEKKTNREPAGLLRAESRFLDVLLLNGSASSDDAADDLDAKHDDGGHWLGGIFLRLSRGGLIVEVGSVRSCRPIRHRGKLTLWGIGQREAVERRQRDVRLMLDALTTNGTGSNHSPNITEGSQSHG
;
A
#
# COMPACT_ATOMS: atom_id res chain seq x y z
N MET A 1 -18.39 -7.43 -44.78
CA MET A 1 -18.65 -6.76 -43.49
C MET A 1 -17.46 -5.86 -43.18
N SER A 2 -17.70 -4.55 -43.12
CA SER A 2 -16.71 -3.48 -43.36
C SER A 2 -15.77 -3.23 -42.19
N ALA A 3 -14.50 -2.92 -42.46
CA ALA A 3 -13.43 -2.66 -41.48
C ALA A 3 -13.78 -1.55 -40.47
N THR A 4 -14.67 -0.63 -40.85
CA THR A 4 -15.17 0.48 -40.04
C THR A 4 -16.00 0.03 -38.83
N LEU A 5 -16.76 -1.08 -38.94
CA LEU A 5 -17.54 -1.65 -37.84
C LEU A 5 -16.63 -2.24 -36.74
N LYS A 6 -15.55 -2.93 -37.15
CA LYS A 6 -14.55 -3.49 -36.21
C LYS A 6 -13.81 -2.40 -35.43
N GLN A 7 -13.59 -1.24 -36.04
CA GLN A 7 -12.90 -0.12 -35.39
C GLN A 7 -13.81 0.60 -34.38
N ALA A 8 -15.10 0.75 -34.69
CA ALA A 8 -16.08 1.29 -33.76
C ALA A 8 -16.25 0.39 -32.52
N GLU A 9 -16.37 -0.93 -32.72
CA GLU A 9 -16.44 -1.91 -31.63
C GLU A 9 -15.18 -1.90 -30.74
N ALA A 10 -14.00 -1.71 -31.32
CA ALA A 10 -12.75 -1.63 -30.57
C ALA A 10 -12.66 -0.36 -29.71
N VAL A 11 -13.12 0.78 -30.24
CA VAL A 11 -13.16 2.07 -29.52
C VAL A 11 -14.16 2.01 -28.36
N GLU A 12 -15.34 1.45 -28.61
CA GLU A 12 -16.39 1.26 -27.60
C GLU A 12 -15.91 0.32 -26.48
N ARG A 13 -15.29 -0.81 -26.85
CA ARG A 13 -14.68 -1.73 -25.89
C ARG A 13 -13.56 -1.07 -25.08
N GLY A 14 -12.76 -0.22 -25.70
CA GLY A 14 -11.75 0.60 -25.01
C GLY A 14 -12.38 1.58 -24.01
N GLY A 15 -13.50 2.22 -24.37
CA GLY A 15 -14.28 3.10 -23.49
C GLY A 15 -14.85 2.35 -22.27
N LEU A 16 -15.49 1.20 -22.50
CA LEU A 16 -16.03 0.35 -21.43
C LEU A 16 -14.95 -0.14 -20.46
N LEU A 17 -13.79 -0.55 -20.98
CA LEU A 17 -12.66 -0.98 -20.16
C LEU A 17 -12.08 0.19 -19.33
N ARG A 18 -12.03 1.39 -19.91
CA ARG A 18 -11.60 2.61 -19.22
C ARG A 18 -12.56 2.97 -18.09
N ASP A 19 -13.87 2.98 -18.36
CA ASP A 19 -14.89 3.37 -17.39
C ASP A 19 -15.01 2.33 -16.28
N ALA A 20 -14.90 1.04 -16.59
CA ALA A 20 -14.77 -0.03 -15.60
C ALA A 20 -13.47 0.08 -14.78
N GLY A 21 -12.40 0.62 -15.35
CA GLY A 21 -11.17 0.97 -14.61
C GLY A 21 -11.39 2.10 -13.62
N ILE A 22 -12.11 3.16 -14.04
CA ILE A 22 -12.46 4.32 -13.20
C ILE A 22 -13.38 3.90 -12.04
N LEU A 23 -14.43 3.13 -12.32
CA LEU A 23 -15.37 2.60 -11.31
C LEU A 23 -14.65 1.72 -10.27
N ARG A 24 -13.80 0.80 -10.72
CA ARG A 24 -12.97 -0.02 -9.80
C ARG A 24 -12.02 0.82 -8.94
N ALA A 25 -11.48 1.91 -9.49
CA ALA A 25 -10.63 2.82 -8.74
C ALA A 25 -11.42 3.69 -7.74
N SER A 26 -12.69 4.02 -8.03
CA SER A 26 -13.55 4.79 -7.14
C SER A 26 -14.14 3.96 -5.99
N GLU A 27 -14.57 2.72 -6.25
CA GLU A 27 -15.17 1.83 -5.24
C GLU A 27 -14.15 1.36 -4.20
N LYS A 28 -12.85 1.33 -4.53
CA LYS A 28 -11.78 0.85 -3.65
C LYS A 28 -11.26 1.84 -2.60
N LYS A 29 -11.71 3.09 -2.62
CA LYS A 29 -11.20 4.13 -1.70
C LYS A 29 -11.58 3.89 -0.23
N THR A 30 -12.55 3.02 0.06
CA THR A 30 -13.20 2.91 1.37
C THR A 30 -12.75 1.75 2.27
N ASN A 31 -11.87 0.84 1.82
CA ASN A 31 -11.58 -0.39 2.60
C ASN A 31 -10.09 -0.79 2.67
N ARG A 32 -9.18 0.18 2.68
CA ARG A 32 -7.76 -0.12 2.93
C ARG A 32 -7.50 -0.08 4.42
N GLU A 33 -7.08 -1.20 4.99
CA GLU A 33 -6.68 -1.23 6.39
C GLU A 33 -5.55 -0.20 6.62
N PRO A 34 -5.76 0.78 7.51
CA PRO A 34 -4.77 1.83 7.78
C PRO A 34 -3.40 1.26 8.16
N ALA A 35 -3.39 0.13 8.87
CA ALA A 35 -2.17 -0.56 9.29
C ALA A 35 -1.37 -1.10 8.10
N GLY A 36 -2.02 -1.60 7.04
CA GLY A 36 -1.33 -2.12 5.86
C GLY A 36 -0.59 -1.03 5.08
N LEU A 37 -1.20 0.15 4.95
CA LEU A 37 -0.56 1.30 4.30
C LEU A 37 0.64 1.83 5.10
N LEU A 38 0.51 1.88 6.43
CA LEU A 38 1.60 2.31 7.30
C LEU A 38 2.76 1.32 7.30
N ARG A 39 2.50 0.00 7.26
CA ARG A 39 3.54 -1.03 7.11
C ARG A 39 4.30 -0.86 5.80
N ALA A 40 3.57 -0.69 4.70
CA ALA A 40 4.18 -0.49 3.39
C ALA A 40 5.02 0.79 3.32
N GLU A 41 4.52 1.90 3.90
CA GLU A 41 5.28 3.15 4.00
C GLU A 41 6.54 2.96 4.84
N SER A 42 6.43 2.28 6.00
CA SER A 42 7.57 2.03 6.89
C SER A 42 8.66 1.20 6.22
N ARG A 43 8.28 0.12 5.54
CA ARG A 43 9.21 -0.77 4.83
C ARG A 43 9.91 -0.05 3.68
N PHE A 44 9.16 0.73 2.90
CA PHE A 44 9.72 1.56 1.84
C PHE A 44 10.79 2.53 2.38
N LEU A 45 10.47 3.24 3.46
CA LEU A 45 11.39 4.22 4.06
C LEU A 45 12.62 3.54 4.66
N ASP A 46 12.50 2.35 5.24
CA ASP A 46 13.66 1.58 5.73
C ASP A 46 14.60 1.19 4.59
N VAL A 47 14.07 0.66 3.49
CA VAL A 47 14.88 0.31 2.31
C VAL A 47 15.52 1.55 1.71
N LEU A 48 14.77 2.66 1.62
CA LEU A 48 15.28 3.92 1.11
C LEU A 48 16.42 4.48 1.98
N LEU A 49 16.28 4.45 3.30
CA LEU A 49 17.31 4.95 4.23
C LEU A 49 18.59 4.10 4.18
N LEU A 50 18.44 2.78 4.04
CA LEU A 50 19.53 1.80 3.97
C LEU A 50 20.29 1.88 2.64
N ASN A 51 19.57 1.83 1.52
CA ASN A 51 20.16 1.67 0.18
C ASN A 51 20.32 3.00 -0.57
N GLY A 52 19.73 4.09 -0.07
CA GLY A 52 19.67 5.39 -0.74
C GLY A 52 18.65 5.46 -1.88
N SER A 53 18.08 4.32 -2.30
CA SER A 53 17.00 4.25 -3.28
C SER A 53 16.03 3.11 -3.01
N ALA A 54 14.77 3.26 -3.43
CA ALA A 54 13.71 2.26 -3.27
C ALA A 54 12.62 2.42 -4.33
N SER A 55 11.90 1.34 -4.61
CA SER A 55 10.80 1.26 -5.58
C SER A 55 9.49 0.86 -4.90
N SER A 56 8.40 0.80 -5.67
CA SER A 56 7.11 0.29 -5.16
C SER A 56 7.11 -1.20 -4.82
N ASP A 57 8.09 -1.97 -5.31
CA ASP A 57 8.20 -3.39 -4.96
C ASP A 57 8.84 -3.57 -3.57
N ASP A 58 9.72 -2.65 -3.17
CA ASP A 58 10.33 -2.65 -1.83
C ASP A 58 9.31 -2.34 -0.71
N ALA A 59 8.23 -1.64 -1.05
CA ALA A 59 7.11 -1.35 -0.17
C ALA A 59 6.15 -2.53 0.03
N ALA A 60 6.26 -3.60 -0.76
CA ALA A 60 5.31 -4.71 -0.78
C ALA A 60 5.57 -5.71 0.36
N ASP A 61 4.56 -5.99 1.17
CA ASP A 61 4.60 -7.08 2.15
C ASP A 61 4.66 -8.45 1.45
N ASP A 62 3.84 -8.62 0.42
CA ASP A 62 3.77 -9.81 -0.43
C ASP A 62 3.81 -9.38 -1.91
N LEU A 63 4.79 -9.90 -2.65
CA LEU A 63 4.98 -9.60 -4.07
C LEU A 63 4.03 -10.39 -4.98
N ASP A 64 3.51 -11.52 -4.50
CA ASP A 64 2.58 -12.41 -5.20
C ASP A 64 1.12 -12.06 -4.95
N ALA A 65 0.85 -11.24 -3.93
CA ALA A 65 -0.48 -10.73 -3.63
C ALA A 65 -1.11 -10.05 -4.86
N LYS A 66 -2.27 -10.58 -5.26
CA LYS A 66 -3.07 -10.03 -6.35
C LYS A 66 -3.80 -8.79 -5.86
N HIS A 67 -3.21 -7.63 -6.11
CA HIS A 67 -3.88 -6.36 -5.91
C HIS A 67 -4.64 -5.98 -7.19
N ASP A 68 -5.96 -6.16 -7.19
CA ASP A 68 -6.83 -5.88 -8.34
C ASP A 68 -6.96 -4.37 -8.68
N ASP A 69 -6.07 -3.52 -8.17
CA ASP A 69 -6.14 -2.06 -8.30
C ASP A 69 -5.03 -1.47 -9.19
N GLY A 70 -4.46 -2.29 -10.08
CA GLY A 70 -3.46 -1.82 -11.04
C GLY A 70 -2.16 -1.33 -10.40
N GLY A 71 -1.93 -1.63 -9.12
CA GLY A 71 -0.79 -1.16 -8.35
C GLY A 71 -1.02 0.14 -7.59
N HIS A 72 -2.27 0.59 -7.48
CA HIS A 72 -2.65 1.73 -6.63
C HIS A 72 -2.79 1.35 -5.15
N TRP A 73 -2.56 0.09 -4.77
CA TRP A 73 -2.76 -0.45 -3.41
C TRP A 73 -1.98 0.30 -2.34
N LEU A 74 -0.88 0.95 -2.72
CA LEU A 74 -0.05 1.80 -1.86
C LEU A 74 -0.65 3.19 -1.55
N GLY A 75 -1.95 3.41 -1.72
CA GLY A 75 -2.62 4.58 -1.11
C GLY A 75 -2.11 5.97 -1.53
N GLY A 76 -1.33 6.08 -2.61
CA GLY A 76 -0.68 7.34 -2.98
C GLY A 76 0.51 7.74 -2.09
N ILE A 77 1.10 6.80 -1.34
CA ILE A 77 2.28 7.03 -0.49
C ILE A 77 3.36 7.81 -1.25
N PHE A 78 3.77 7.33 -2.43
CA PHE A 78 4.83 7.99 -3.23
C PHE A 78 4.46 9.41 -3.66
N LEU A 79 3.19 9.63 -4.03
CA LEU A 79 2.73 10.96 -4.43
C LEU A 79 2.77 11.95 -3.26
N ARG A 80 2.39 11.53 -2.05
CA ARG A 80 2.50 12.39 -0.85
C ARG A 80 3.95 12.69 -0.52
N LEU A 81 4.80 11.67 -0.47
CA LEU A 81 6.20 11.82 -0.10
C LEU A 81 6.96 12.68 -1.11
N SER A 82 6.70 12.51 -2.41
CA SER A 82 7.37 13.30 -3.45
C SER A 82 6.89 14.75 -3.48
N ARG A 83 5.58 15.00 -3.32
CA ARG A 83 5.05 16.37 -3.22
C ARG A 83 5.58 17.13 -2.00
N GLY A 84 5.88 16.42 -0.91
CA GLY A 84 6.53 16.99 0.27
C GLY A 84 8.04 17.20 0.12
N GLY A 85 8.65 16.78 -0.99
CA GLY A 85 10.10 16.85 -1.21
C GLY A 85 10.92 15.85 -0.38
N LEU A 86 10.28 14.90 0.30
CA LEU A 86 10.97 13.89 1.11
C LEU A 86 11.72 12.90 0.22
N ILE A 87 11.11 12.54 -0.92
CA ILE A 87 11.70 11.65 -1.93
C ILE A 87 11.71 12.33 -3.29
N VAL A 88 12.65 11.93 -4.14
CA VAL A 88 12.80 12.43 -5.51
C VAL A 88 12.94 11.26 -6.48
N GLU A 89 12.48 11.43 -7.72
CA GLU A 89 12.72 10.43 -8.76
C GLU A 89 14.21 10.44 -9.13
N VAL A 90 14.86 9.27 -9.07
CA VAL A 90 16.29 9.10 -9.42
C VAL A 90 16.50 8.14 -10.59
N GLY A 91 15.44 7.53 -11.09
CA GLY A 91 15.50 6.66 -12.25
C GLY A 91 14.32 5.70 -12.33
N SER A 92 14.57 4.54 -12.94
CA SER A 92 13.55 3.52 -13.11
C SER A 92 14.11 2.11 -13.07
N VAL A 93 13.31 1.19 -12.56
CA VAL A 93 13.62 -0.25 -12.49
C VAL A 93 12.50 -1.09 -13.10
N ARG A 94 12.74 -2.38 -13.30
CA ARG A 94 11.73 -3.33 -13.77
C ARG A 94 11.13 -4.04 -12.55
N SER A 95 9.80 -4.11 -12.50
CA SER A 95 9.11 -4.81 -11.42
C SER A 95 9.49 -6.28 -11.39
N CYS A 96 9.71 -6.82 -10.20
CA CYS A 96 9.91 -8.25 -9.98
C CYS A 96 8.58 -9.01 -9.80
N ARG A 97 7.45 -8.30 -9.64
CA ARG A 97 6.14 -8.92 -9.46
C ARG A 97 5.70 -9.69 -10.71
N PRO A 98 5.29 -10.96 -10.57
CA PRO A 98 4.82 -11.76 -11.70
C PRO A 98 3.68 -11.10 -12.49
N ILE A 99 2.70 -10.52 -11.76
CA ILE A 99 1.50 -9.90 -12.34
C ILE A 99 1.77 -8.64 -13.17
N ARG A 100 2.91 -7.98 -12.96
CA ARG A 100 3.25 -6.74 -13.69
C ARG A 100 4.07 -7.00 -14.95
N HIS A 101 4.41 -8.25 -15.27
CA HIS A 101 5.15 -8.61 -16.50
C HIS A 101 6.39 -7.74 -16.74
N ARG A 102 7.21 -7.50 -15.70
CA ARG A 102 8.38 -6.59 -15.76
C ARG A 102 8.03 -5.14 -16.17
N GLY A 103 6.85 -4.66 -15.77
CA GLY A 103 6.46 -3.27 -15.92
C GLY A 103 7.50 -2.31 -15.33
N LYS A 104 7.64 -1.13 -15.95
CA LYS A 104 8.56 -0.08 -15.48
C LYS A 104 8.04 0.51 -14.17
N LEU A 105 8.91 0.61 -13.18
CA LEU A 105 8.68 1.28 -11.90
C LEU A 105 9.56 2.50 -11.79
N THR A 106 9.06 3.53 -11.12
CA THR A 106 9.90 4.65 -10.68
C THR A 106 10.82 4.18 -9.55
N LEU A 107 12.09 4.55 -9.65
CA LEU A 107 13.06 4.42 -8.56
C LEU A 107 13.15 5.76 -7.85
N TRP A 108 12.92 5.74 -6.54
CA TRP A 108 12.92 6.91 -5.68
C TRP A 108 14.22 6.98 -4.89
N GLY A 109 14.75 8.19 -4.71
CA GLY A 109 15.87 8.50 -3.84
C GLY A 109 15.47 9.48 -2.73
N ILE A 110 16.41 9.75 -1.84
CA ILE A 110 16.20 10.68 -0.71
C ILE A 110 16.31 12.12 -1.20
N GLY A 111 15.25 12.91 -1.01
CA GLY A 111 15.28 14.35 -1.23
C GLY A 111 15.77 15.12 0.00
N GLN A 112 15.27 14.75 1.18
CA GLN A 112 15.62 15.38 2.46
C GLN A 112 15.83 14.31 3.54
N ARG A 113 17.09 13.93 3.80
CA ARG A 113 17.41 12.79 4.67
C ARG A 113 16.81 12.90 6.07
N GLU A 114 17.01 14.02 6.75
CA GLU A 114 16.47 14.22 8.11
C GLU A 114 14.93 14.18 8.15
N ALA A 115 14.26 14.67 7.10
CA ALA A 115 12.80 14.63 7.00
C ALA A 115 12.30 13.20 6.78
N VAL A 116 13.02 12.40 5.98
CA VAL A 116 12.74 10.97 5.79
C VAL A 116 12.90 10.20 7.10
N GLU A 117 13.99 10.43 7.84
CA GLU A 117 14.22 9.79 9.15
C GLU A 117 13.16 10.15 10.19
N ARG A 118 12.74 11.43 10.22
CA ARG A 118 11.63 11.88 11.06
C ARG A 118 10.33 11.20 10.67
N ARG A 119 10.00 11.17 9.38
CA ARG A 119 8.80 10.52 8.87
C ARG A 119 8.79 9.03 9.21
N GLN A 120 9.94 8.37 9.12
CA GLN A 120 10.05 6.95 9.47
C GLN A 120 9.75 6.70 10.96
N ARG A 121 10.25 7.57 11.84
CA ARG A 121 9.89 7.52 13.27
C ARG A 121 8.39 7.74 13.49
N ASP A 122 7.80 8.74 12.83
CA ASP A 122 6.37 9.05 12.97
C ASP A 122 5.49 7.87 12.52
N VAL A 123 5.83 7.24 11.39
CA VAL A 123 5.08 6.08 10.86
C VAL A 123 5.16 4.89 11.82
N ARG A 124 6.33 4.64 12.43
CA ARG A 124 6.49 3.58 13.44
C ARG A 124 5.64 3.83 14.67
N LEU A 125 5.64 5.06 15.19
CA LEU A 125 4.77 5.43 16.32
C LEU A 125 3.27 5.23 15.99
N MET A 126 2.86 5.54 14.75
CA MET A 126 1.48 5.30 14.30
C MET A 126 1.15 3.79 14.23
N LEU A 127 2.09 2.95 13.79
CA LEU A 127 1.91 1.49 13.80
C LEU A 127 1.80 0.91 15.21
N ASP A 128 2.65 1.36 16.12
CA ASP A 128 2.63 0.92 17.52
C ASP A 128 1.31 1.31 18.22
N ALA A 129 0.79 2.51 17.93
CA ALA A 129 -0.50 2.95 18.44
C ALA A 129 -1.67 2.09 17.92
N LEU A 130 -1.64 1.67 16.65
CA LEU A 130 -2.68 0.81 16.07
C LEU A 130 -2.64 -0.62 16.60
N THR A 131 -1.45 -1.14 16.92
CA THR A 131 -1.29 -2.49 17.48
C THR A 131 -1.66 -2.55 18.96
N THR A 132 -1.26 -1.54 19.75
CA THR A 132 -1.55 -1.48 21.20
C THR A 132 -3.05 -1.36 21.49
N ASN A 133 -3.80 -0.64 20.65
CA ASN A 133 -5.25 -0.49 20.81
C ASN A 133 -6.07 -1.73 20.37
N GLY A 134 -5.46 -2.68 19.65
CA GLY A 134 -6.12 -3.90 19.19
C GLY A 134 -6.15 -5.04 20.22
N THR A 135 -5.27 -5.00 21.23
CA THR A 135 -5.10 -6.07 22.21
C THR A 135 -5.99 -5.94 23.46
N GLY A 136 -6.86 -4.92 23.52
CA GLY A 136 -7.62 -4.54 24.72
C GLY A 136 -9.02 -5.17 24.90
N SER A 137 -9.48 -6.06 24.02
CA SER A 137 -10.88 -6.52 24.02
C SER A 137 -11.01 -8.04 23.92
N ASN A 138 -11.00 -8.71 25.07
CA ASN A 138 -11.67 -9.98 25.41
C ASN A 138 -10.83 -10.86 26.33
N HIS A 139 -10.61 -10.39 27.56
CA HIS A 139 -10.45 -11.31 28.67
C HIS A 139 -11.54 -10.98 29.69
N SER A 140 -12.72 -11.57 29.51
CA SER A 140 -13.68 -11.70 30.60
C SER A 140 -13.07 -12.68 31.61
N PRO A 141 -12.70 -12.26 32.82
CA PRO A 141 -12.40 -13.22 33.86
C PRO A 141 -13.71 -13.97 34.18
N ASN A 142 -13.73 -15.26 33.85
CA ASN A 142 -14.77 -16.16 34.32
C ASN A 142 -14.56 -16.35 35.82
N ILE A 143 -15.14 -15.46 36.63
CA ILE A 143 -15.14 -15.60 38.09
C ILE A 143 -16.10 -16.74 38.43
N THR A 144 -15.57 -17.96 38.46
CA THR A 144 -16.22 -19.09 39.11
C THR A 144 -15.96 -18.95 40.60
N GLU A 145 -16.90 -18.35 41.33
CA GLU A 145 -16.90 -18.43 42.79
C GLU A 145 -17.27 -19.85 43.21
N GLY A 146 -16.23 -20.67 43.38
CA GLY A 146 -16.29 -21.84 44.24
C GLY A 146 -16.07 -21.41 45.69
N SER A 147 -17.15 -21.29 46.46
CA SER A 147 -17.06 -21.28 47.92
C SER A 147 -17.37 -22.67 48.45
N GLN A 148 -16.33 -23.34 48.95
CA GLN A 148 -16.42 -24.55 49.77
C GLN A 148 -16.63 -24.20 51.25
N SER A 149 -17.21 -25.16 51.97
CA SER A 149 -17.03 -25.56 53.40
C SER A 149 -18.38 -25.60 54.15
N HIS A 150 -18.89 -26.79 54.48
CA HIS A 150 -18.60 -27.64 55.67
C HIS A 150 -19.05 -27.00 56.99
N GLY A 151 -20.09 -27.61 57.57
CA GLY A 151 -20.69 -27.30 58.87
C GLY A 151 -22.06 -27.94 58.97
#